data_AF-A0A354EZL0-F1
#
_entry.id   AF-A0A354EZL0-F1
#
_cell.length_a   1.000
_cell.length_b   1.000
_cell.length_c   1.000
_cell.angle_alpha   90.00
_cell.angle_beta   90.00
_cell.angle_gamma   90.00
#
_symmetry.space_group_name_H-M   'P 1'
#
loop_
_entity.id
_entity.type
_entity.pdbx_description
1 polymer ?
#
loop_
_entity_poly.entity_id
_entity_poly.type
_entity_poly.pdbx_seq_one_letter_code
_entity_poly.pdbx_strand_id
1 'polypeptide(L)'
;RSFCAHSGIDKNHAIEPTRIQQSNEIHYCLRALQHFAPWIRTIYIITNQQIPSSVIALQETAFGNKIQIIDQNALLQESNATSPVFNSLSIEWLIWRIKGLSNQFIYLNDDFFIIRPVTPDDFFQSQRLMLRGEWKVQADQKWLFQIKQHMQALMGRSETKAKTNPHRSWQEKSARLAGWKKKFYLLPHAPFPLLKETFEDYIRHEPQLFTKNMQYPFRHPDQVSCIPLMVHLDIKEKRVIFNSKDHSIMVNGASHSLKKIKARLNKAIDNHKVFFVCMQSIDQAPPATQQYMLDWLQKHV
;
A
#
# COMPACT_ATOMS: atom_id res chain seq x y z
N ARG A 1 -9.79 26.30 9.76
CA ARG A 1 -8.33 26.57 9.57
C ARG A 1 -7.62 25.21 9.57
N SER A 2 -6.81 24.88 8.54
CA SER A 2 -6.17 23.57 8.41
C SER A 2 -5.25 23.25 9.60
N PHE A 3 -5.18 21.99 10.03
CA PHE A 3 -4.27 21.50 11.08
C PHE A 3 -2.84 22.04 10.90
N CYS A 4 -2.32 22.01 9.67
CA CYS A 4 -0.99 22.55 9.33
C CYS A 4 -0.78 24.01 9.74
N ALA A 5 -1.82 24.85 9.64
CA ALA A 5 -1.74 26.27 9.95
C ALA A 5 -1.75 26.54 11.46
N HIS A 6 -2.40 25.69 12.26
CA HIS A 6 -2.36 25.77 13.72
C HIS A 6 -1.07 25.16 14.30
N SER A 7 -0.48 24.18 13.62
CA SER A 7 0.72 23.46 14.09
C SER A 7 2.03 24.00 13.53
N GLY A 8 2.01 25.10 12.76
CA GLY A 8 3.23 25.67 12.15
C GLY A 8 3.93 24.75 11.15
N ILE A 9 3.21 23.78 10.59
CA ILE A 9 3.76 22.80 9.65
C ILE A 9 3.63 23.35 8.24
N ASP A 10 4.75 23.43 7.51
CA ASP A 10 4.74 23.79 6.09
C ASP A 10 3.83 22.84 5.30
N LYS A 11 2.83 23.40 4.62
CA LYS A 11 1.84 22.65 3.83
C LYS A 11 2.50 21.78 2.76
N ASN A 12 3.63 22.20 2.20
CA ASN A 12 4.34 21.45 1.17
C ASN A 12 5.05 20.21 1.71
N HIS A 13 5.39 20.18 3.01
CA HIS A 13 5.92 19.01 3.71
C HIS A 13 4.82 18.12 4.30
N ALA A 14 3.68 18.71 4.69
CA ALA A 14 2.56 18.02 5.32
C ALA A 14 1.63 17.32 4.33
N ILE A 15 1.42 17.91 3.15
CA ILE A 15 0.36 17.49 2.24
C ILE A 15 0.97 17.28 0.85
N GLU A 16 1.11 16.02 0.43
CA GLU A 16 1.23 15.77 -1.01
C GLU A 16 -0.08 16.24 -1.67
N PRO A 17 -0.03 17.11 -2.70
CA PRO A 17 -1.23 17.68 -3.32
C PRO A 17 -2.26 16.64 -3.79
N THR A 18 -1.79 15.41 -4.06
CA THR A 18 -2.59 14.20 -4.35
C THR A 18 -3.63 13.84 -3.32
N ARG A 19 -3.50 14.33 -2.08
CA ARG A 19 -4.36 13.92 -0.96
C ARG A 19 -5.58 14.81 -0.77
N ILE A 20 -5.72 15.88 -1.57
CA ILE A 20 -6.87 16.79 -1.52
C ILE A 20 -7.81 16.60 -2.73
N GLN A 21 -7.29 16.24 -3.91
CA GLN A 21 -8.07 16.04 -5.13
C GLN A 21 -8.18 14.55 -5.46
N GLN A 22 -9.42 14.03 -5.46
CA GLN A 22 -9.72 12.65 -5.85
C GLN A 22 -10.14 12.64 -7.33
N SER A 23 -9.54 11.77 -8.14
CA SER A 23 -9.89 11.56 -9.55
C SER A 23 -10.88 10.40 -9.75
N ASN A 24 -11.78 10.18 -8.79
CA ASN A 24 -12.73 9.06 -8.74
C ASN A 24 -12.08 7.66 -8.73
N GLU A 25 -10.86 7.50 -8.22
CA GLU A 25 -10.14 6.23 -8.18
C GLU A 25 -10.95 5.13 -7.47
N ILE A 26 -11.59 5.46 -6.35
CA ILE A 26 -12.45 4.54 -5.60
C ILE A 26 -13.63 4.02 -6.43
N HIS A 27 -14.17 4.79 -7.37
CA HIS A 27 -15.23 4.32 -8.27
C HIS A 27 -14.72 3.17 -9.15
N TYR A 28 -13.56 3.36 -9.79
CA TYR A 28 -12.95 2.33 -10.63
C TYR A 28 -12.47 1.14 -9.81
N CYS A 29 -11.94 1.36 -8.62
CA CYS A 29 -11.52 0.29 -7.71
C CYS A 29 -12.72 -0.62 -7.35
N LEU A 30 -13.87 -0.03 -7.00
CA LEU A 30 -15.08 -0.80 -6.70
C LEU A 30 -15.64 -1.54 -7.92
N ARG A 31 -15.62 -0.91 -9.10
CA ARG A 31 -15.99 -1.59 -10.36
C ARG A 31 -15.08 -2.78 -10.67
N ALA A 32 -13.77 -2.62 -10.49
CA ALA A 32 -12.78 -3.69 -10.64
C ALA A 32 -13.13 -4.89 -9.75
N LEU A 33 -13.41 -4.62 -8.48
CA LEU A 33 -13.76 -5.66 -7.51
C LEU A 33 -15.08 -6.35 -7.87
N GLN A 34 -16.08 -5.58 -8.29
CA GLN A 34 -17.38 -6.11 -8.71
C GLN A 34 -17.24 -7.04 -9.91
N HIS A 35 -16.45 -6.66 -10.91
CA HIS A 35 -16.33 -7.41 -12.16
C HIS A 35 -15.36 -8.59 -12.05
N PHE A 36 -14.20 -8.38 -11.42
CA PHE A 36 -13.09 -9.34 -11.45
C PHE A 36 -12.89 -10.12 -10.15
N ALA A 37 -13.47 -9.71 -9.04
CA ALA A 37 -13.40 -10.43 -7.76
C ALA A 37 -14.78 -10.57 -7.08
N PRO A 38 -15.83 -11.03 -7.79
CA PRO A 38 -17.20 -11.06 -7.26
C PRO A 38 -17.36 -11.99 -6.04
N TRP A 39 -16.43 -12.92 -5.84
CA TRP A 39 -16.39 -13.85 -4.70
C TRP A 39 -16.06 -13.15 -3.36
N ILE A 40 -15.56 -11.91 -3.38
CA ILE A 40 -15.33 -11.15 -2.15
C ILE A 40 -16.67 -10.95 -1.43
N ARG A 41 -16.70 -11.33 -0.15
CA ARG A 41 -17.91 -11.33 0.69
C ARG A 41 -18.20 -9.98 1.35
N THR A 42 -17.16 -9.24 1.73
CA THR A 42 -17.26 -7.99 2.49
C THR A 42 -16.10 -7.09 2.11
N ILE A 43 -16.38 -5.82 1.85
CA ILE A 43 -15.43 -4.79 1.45
C ILE A 43 -15.47 -3.71 2.53
N TYR A 44 -14.38 -3.57 3.27
CA TYR A 44 -14.23 -2.50 4.26
C TYR A 44 -13.51 -1.32 3.62
N ILE A 45 -14.13 -0.14 3.64
CA ILE A 45 -13.53 1.10 3.14
C ILE A 45 -13.27 2.00 4.33
N ILE A 46 -11.99 2.22 4.66
CA ILE A 46 -11.62 3.13 5.74
C ILE A 46 -11.61 4.56 5.21
N THR A 47 -12.38 5.45 5.84
CA THR A 47 -12.49 6.85 5.45
C THR A 47 -12.30 7.77 6.66
N ASN A 48 -12.12 9.07 6.43
CA ASN A 48 -12.06 10.10 7.46
C ASN A 48 -13.39 10.87 7.53
N GLN A 49 -14.45 10.18 7.94
CA GLN A 49 -15.83 10.70 8.01
C GLN A 49 -16.47 11.06 6.65
N GLN A 50 -15.81 10.77 5.52
CA GLN A 50 -16.44 10.87 4.21
C GLN A 50 -17.11 9.56 3.77
N ILE A 51 -18.20 9.66 3.00
CA ILE A 51 -18.76 8.54 2.23
C ILE A 51 -18.56 8.88 0.75
N PRO A 52 -17.77 8.08 -0.01
CA PRO A 52 -17.60 8.33 -1.44
C PRO A 52 -18.92 8.28 -2.19
N SER A 53 -19.14 9.18 -3.15
CA SER A 53 -20.35 9.20 -3.98
C SER A 53 -20.57 7.89 -4.74
N SER A 54 -19.49 7.20 -5.11
CA SER A 54 -19.55 5.86 -5.72
C SER A 54 -20.16 4.81 -4.80
N VAL A 55 -19.97 4.92 -3.48
CA VAL A 55 -20.57 4.01 -2.50
C VAL A 55 -22.06 4.32 -2.34
N ILE A 56 -22.42 5.61 -2.29
CA ILE A 56 -23.82 6.06 -2.24
C ILE A 56 -24.59 5.52 -3.45
N ALA A 57 -24.02 5.65 -4.65
CA ALA A 57 -24.62 5.15 -5.88
C ALA A 57 -24.81 3.62 -5.92
N LEU A 58 -24.10 2.86 -5.09
CA LEU A 58 -24.18 1.40 -5.03
C LEU A 58 -25.09 0.89 -3.91
N GLN A 59 -25.57 1.75 -3.00
CA GLN A 59 -26.20 1.35 -1.74
C GLN A 59 -27.40 0.40 -1.91
N GLU A 60 -28.15 0.50 -3.00
CA GLU A 60 -29.33 -0.34 -3.29
C GLU A 60 -29.02 -1.55 -4.18
N THR A 61 -27.74 -1.85 -4.41
CA THR A 61 -27.30 -2.98 -5.24
C THR A 61 -26.83 -4.16 -4.39
N ALA A 62 -26.93 -5.38 -4.92
CA ALA A 62 -26.40 -6.58 -4.26
C ALA A 62 -24.88 -6.49 -3.97
N PHE A 63 -24.13 -5.74 -4.80
CA PHE A 63 -22.71 -5.48 -4.56
C PHE A 63 -22.50 -4.45 -3.44
N GLY A 64 -23.30 -3.37 -3.41
CA GLY A 64 -23.25 -2.36 -2.36
C GLY A 64 -23.52 -2.91 -0.96
N ASN A 65 -24.37 -3.93 -0.84
CA ASN A 65 -24.62 -4.65 0.42
C ASN A 65 -23.36 -5.32 1.01
N LYS A 66 -22.30 -5.50 0.21
CA LYS A 66 -21.01 -6.03 0.68
C LYS A 66 -20.11 -4.94 1.27
N ILE A 67 -20.41 -3.66 1.03
CA ILE A 67 -19.54 -2.53 1.37
C ILE A 67 -19.87 -2.04 2.78
N GLN A 68 -18.84 -1.87 3.61
CA GLN A 68 -18.92 -1.28 4.94
C GLN A 68 -17.94 -0.12 5.05
N ILE A 69 -18.45 1.08 5.35
CA ILE A 69 -17.62 2.25 5.64
C ILE A 69 -17.15 2.16 7.09
N ILE A 70 -15.84 2.31 7.29
CA ILE A 70 -15.20 2.34 8.61
C ILE A 70 -14.62 3.75 8.81
N ASP A 71 -15.09 4.45 9.83
CA ASP A 71 -14.48 5.74 10.20
C ASP A 71 -13.13 5.49 10.88
N GLN A 72 -12.07 6.03 10.30
CA GLN A 72 -10.72 5.95 10.85
C GLN A 72 -10.65 6.56 12.26
N ASN A 73 -11.47 7.56 12.59
CA ASN A 73 -11.43 8.20 13.90
C ASN A 73 -11.96 7.27 15.00
N ALA A 74 -12.94 6.42 14.68
CA ALA A 74 -13.39 5.38 15.59
C ALA A 74 -12.26 4.37 15.86
N LEU A 75 -11.53 3.94 14.81
CA LEU A 75 -10.37 3.05 14.98
C LEU A 75 -9.24 3.69 15.82
N LEU A 76 -8.98 4.99 15.60
CA LEU A 76 -7.99 5.77 16.34
C LEU A 76 -8.36 5.87 17.83
N GLN A 77 -9.63 6.20 18.13
CA GLN A 77 -10.15 6.29 19.49
C GLN A 77 -10.05 4.94 20.23
N GLU A 78 -10.46 3.84 19.60
CA GLU A 78 -10.35 2.49 20.17
C GLU A 78 -8.89 2.05 20.43
N SER A 79 -7.91 2.75 19.83
CA SER A 79 -6.48 2.49 19.98
C SER A 79 -5.75 3.44 20.93
N ASN A 80 -6.46 4.38 21.57
CA ASN A 80 -5.89 5.46 22.39
C ASN A 80 -4.84 6.31 21.65
N ALA A 81 -5.00 6.48 20.34
CA ALA A 81 -4.11 7.34 19.56
C ALA A 81 -4.26 8.81 20.00
N THR A 82 -3.15 9.45 20.36
CA THR A 82 -3.14 10.81 20.91
C THR A 82 -2.94 11.90 19.86
N SER A 83 -2.75 11.53 18.60
CA SER A 83 -2.42 12.45 17.51
C SER A 83 -3.36 12.24 16.33
N PRO A 84 -3.77 13.32 15.64
CA PRO A 84 -4.54 13.18 14.40
C PRO A 84 -3.66 12.50 13.34
N VAL A 85 -4.27 11.62 12.54
CA VAL A 85 -3.57 10.83 11.53
C VAL A 85 -4.14 11.12 10.15
N PHE A 86 -3.26 11.46 9.20
CA PHE A 86 -3.60 11.82 7.82
C PHE A 86 -2.82 10.97 6.80
N ASN A 87 -2.27 9.84 7.22
CA ASN A 87 -1.42 9.00 6.39
C ASN A 87 -1.80 7.52 6.49
N SER A 88 -1.74 6.83 5.35
CA SER A 88 -2.06 5.40 5.26
C SER A 88 -1.15 4.53 6.12
N LEU A 89 0.13 4.91 6.29
CA LEU A 89 1.10 4.10 7.04
C LEU A 89 0.68 3.90 8.49
N SER A 90 0.08 4.91 9.12
CA SER A 90 -0.47 4.80 10.48
C SER A 90 -1.79 4.02 10.49
N ILE A 91 -2.70 4.29 9.54
CA ILE A 91 -4.00 3.61 9.47
C ILE A 91 -3.85 2.11 9.20
N GLU A 92 -2.84 1.70 8.43
CA GLU A 92 -2.52 0.28 8.16
C GLU A 92 -2.32 -0.52 9.45
N TRP A 93 -1.82 0.09 10.53
CA TRP A 93 -1.66 -0.57 11.83
C TRP A 93 -2.97 -0.84 12.58
N LEU A 94 -4.08 -0.26 12.14
CA LEU A 94 -5.39 -0.37 12.78
C LEU A 94 -6.32 -1.36 12.07
N ILE A 95 -5.96 -1.83 10.87
CA ILE A 95 -6.85 -2.65 10.01
C ILE A 95 -7.37 -3.88 10.75
N TRP A 96 -6.51 -4.58 11.51
CA TRP A 96 -6.88 -5.79 12.25
C TRP A 96 -8.00 -5.58 13.30
N ARG A 97 -8.21 -4.34 13.74
CA ARG A 97 -9.27 -3.96 14.71
C ARG A 97 -10.65 -3.87 14.09
N ILE A 98 -10.77 -3.88 12.76
CA ILE A 98 -12.06 -3.84 12.09
C ILE A 98 -12.93 -5.02 12.56
N LYS A 99 -14.10 -4.69 13.11
CA LYS A 99 -15.08 -5.66 13.60
C LYS A 99 -15.61 -6.48 12.42
N GLY A 100 -15.58 -7.82 12.56
CA GLY A 100 -15.99 -8.76 11.50
C GLY A 100 -14.93 -9.06 10.43
N LEU A 101 -13.73 -8.46 10.52
CA LEU A 101 -12.62 -8.79 9.61
C LEU A 101 -12.22 -10.26 9.79
N SER A 102 -12.17 -11.00 8.67
CA SER A 102 -11.68 -12.38 8.63
C SER A 102 -10.21 -12.47 9.03
N ASN A 103 -9.77 -13.66 9.49
CA ASN A 103 -8.34 -13.90 9.67
C ASN A 103 -7.58 -13.74 8.35
N GLN A 104 -8.08 -14.32 7.25
CA GLN A 104 -7.56 -14.09 5.91
C GLN A 104 -8.29 -12.93 5.25
N PHE A 105 -7.55 -11.89 4.86
CA PHE A 105 -8.12 -10.72 4.18
C PHE A 105 -7.15 -10.16 3.12
N ILE A 106 -7.70 -9.40 2.18
CA ILE A 106 -6.91 -8.73 1.13
C ILE A 106 -6.88 -7.24 1.44
N TYR A 107 -5.69 -6.67 1.44
CA TYR A 107 -5.47 -5.23 1.54
C TYR A 107 -5.09 -4.64 0.19
N LEU A 108 -5.72 -3.52 -0.15
CA LEU A 108 -5.38 -2.67 -1.29
C LEU A 108 -5.86 -1.24 -1.01
N ASN A 109 -5.12 -0.26 -1.53
CA ASN A 109 -5.57 1.13 -1.68
C ASN A 109 -6.53 1.28 -2.89
N ASP A 110 -7.11 2.48 -3.01
CA ASP A 110 -7.97 2.91 -4.12
C ASP A 110 -7.22 3.14 -5.44
N ASP A 111 -5.90 3.30 -5.41
CA ASP A 111 -5.04 3.42 -6.60
C ASP A 111 -4.64 2.07 -7.23
N PHE A 112 -5.21 0.95 -6.77
CA PHE A 112 -5.04 -0.38 -7.35
C PHE A 112 -6.30 -0.88 -8.05
N PHE A 113 -6.10 -1.44 -9.24
CA PHE A 113 -7.15 -1.96 -10.11
C PHE A 113 -6.84 -3.41 -10.48
N ILE A 114 -7.80 -4.28 -10.25
CA ILE A 114 -7.82 -5.63 -10.82
C ILE A 114 -8.33 -5.48 -12.25
N ILE A 115 -7.63 -6.08 -13.22
CA ILE A 115 -7.95 -5.91 -14.64
C ILE A 115 -8.27 -7.25 -15.34
N ARG A 116 -8.32 -8.33 -14.57
CA ARG A 116 -8.62 -9.70 -15.01
C ARG A 116 -9.28 -10.48 -13.88
N PRO A 117 -10.17 -11.45 -14.17
CA PRO A 117 -10.82 -12.25 -13.13
C PRO A 117 -9.79 -12.94 -12.23
N VAL A 118 -10.00 -12.84 -10.93
CA VAL A 118 -9.20 -13.51 -9.88
C VAL A 118 -10.10 -14.41 -9.04
N THR A 119 -9.49 -15.39 -8.39
CA THR A 119 -10.11 -16.37 -7.51
C THR A 119 -9.50 -16.28 -6.10
N PRO A 120 -10.11 -16.90 -5.08
CA PRO A 120 -9.48 -16.99 -3.75
C PRO A 120 -8.08 -17.61 -3.79
N ASP A 121 -7.84 -18.60 -4.66
CA ASP A 121 -6.56 -19.30 -4.80
C ASP A 121 -5.42 -18.40 -5.32
N ASP A 122 -5.74 -17.28 -5.97
CA ASP A 122 -4.75 -16.27 -6.35
C ASP A 122 -4.19 -15.53 -5.12
N PHE A 123 -4.84 -15.62 -3.97
CA PHE A 123 -4.46 -14.93 -2.73
C PHE A 123 -4.14 -15.89 -1.59
N PHE A 124 -4.88 -16.99 -1.50
CA PHE A 124 -4.79 -17.97 -0.42
C PHE A 124 -4.79 -19.38 -1.00
N GLN A 125 -3.67 -20.08 -0.94
CA GLN A 125 -3.57 -21.46 -1.42
C GLN A 125 -3.13 -22.38 -0.27
N SER A 126 -3.93 -23.42 0.02
CA SER A 126 -3.64 -24.37 1.11
C SER A 126 -3.37 -23.66 2.45
N GLN A 127 -4.21 -22.68 2.81
CA GLN A 127 -4.07 -21.84 4.01
C GLN A 127 -2.79 -20.98 4.07
N ARG A 128 -2.04 -20.87 2.97
CA ARG A 128 -0.84 -20.01 2.86
C ARG A 128 -1.10 -18.79 1.99
N LEU A 129 -0.39 -17.72 2.29
CA LEU A 129 -0.45 -16.45 1.57
C LEU A 129 0.29 -16.55 0.24
N MET A 130 -0.39 -16.24 -0.86
CA MET A 130 0.21 -16.15 -2.19
C MET A 130 0.88 -14.79 -2.36
N LEU A 131 2.19 -14.75 -2.14
CA LEU A 131 2.97 -13.52 -2.21
C LEU A 131 3.55 -13.27 -3.59
N ARG A 132 3.52 -12.00 -3.98
CA ARG A 132 4.03 -11.47 -5.23
C ARG A 132 5.12 -10.47 -4.93
N GLY A 133 6.15 -10.45 -5.77
CA GLY A 133 7.32 -9.61 -5.54
C GLY A 133 8.61 -10.35 -5.80
N GLU A 134 9.70 -9.78 -5.31
CA GLU A 134 11.03 -10.30 -5.58
C GLU A 134 11.99 -10.11 -4.42
N TRP A 135 12.85 -11.10 -4.20
CA TRP A 135 13.93 -10.98 -3.25
C TRP A 135 14.96 -9.97 -3.74
N LYS A 136 15.24 -8.96 -2.91
CA LYS A 136 16.29 -7.97 -3.14
C LYS A 136 17.30 -7.98 -2.00
N VAL A 137 18.52 -7.57 -2.29
CA VAL A 137 19.52 -7.25 -1.28
C VAL A 137 19.23 -5.86 -0.72
N GLN A 138 19.32 -5.72 0.60
CA GLN A 138 19.17 -4.43 1.27
C GLN A 138 20.25 -3.46 0.81
N ALA A 139 19.92 -2.18 0.72
CA ALA A 139 20.78 -1.23 0.02
C ALA A 139 22.16 -1.08 0.66
N ASP A 140 22.22 -1.14 1.99
CA ASP A 140 23.44 -1.10 2.81
C ASP A 140 24.25 -2.42 2.79
N GLN A 141 23.63 -3.51 2.34
CA GLN A 141 24.25 -4.83 2.23
C GLN A 141 24.75 -5.14 0.82
N LYS A 142 24.61 -4.21 -0.11
CA LYS A 142 25.18 -4.34 -1.46
C LYS A 142 26.69 -4.22 -1.38
N TRP A 143 27.41 -5.16 -2.00
CA TRP A 143 28.88 -5.21 -1.97
C TRP A 143 29.53 -3.87 -2.40
N LEU A 144 29.05 -3.24 -3.48
CA LEU A 144 29.53 -1.93 -3.92
C LEU A 144 29.40 -0.84 -2.85
N PHE A 145 28.31 -0.87 -2.09
CA PHE A 145 28.09 0.08 -1.01
C PHE A 145 29.01 -0.20 0.17
N GLN A 146 29.19 -1.47 0.54
CA GLN A 146 30.10 -1.87 1.61
C GLN A 146 31.56 -1.52 1.29
N ILE A 147 32.01 -1.76 0.05
CA ILE A 147 33.34 -1.32 -0.41
C ILE A 147 33.47 0.19 -0.33
N LYS A 148 32.46 0.94 -0.78
CA LYS A 148 32.47 2.41 -0.69
C LYS A 148 32.58 2.88 0.77
N GLN A 149 31.82 2.29 1.68
CA GLN A 149 31.88 2.62 3.11
C GLN A 149 33.26 2.30 3.70
N HIS A 150 33.84 1.16 3.34
CA HIS A 150 35.18 0.77 3.79
C HIS A 150 36.25 1.76 3.28
N MET A 151 36.21 2.14 2.00
CA MET A 151 37.10 3.15 1.42
C MET A 151 36.92 4.53 2.08
N GLN A 152 35.69 4.91 2.41
CA GLN A 152 35.42 6.17 3.13
C GLN A 152 36.01 6.15 4.54
N ALA A 153 35.85 5.03 5.26
CA ALA A 153 36.44 4.86 6.60
C ALA A 153 37.97 4.95 6.56
N LEU A 154 38.62 4.32 5.57
CA LEU A 154 40.07 4.43 5.35
C LEU A 154 40.52 5.88 5.06
N MET A 155 39.67 6.69 4.42
CA MET A 155 39.93 8.11 4.16
C MET A 155 39.53 9.03 5.32
N GLY A 156 39.18 8.49 6.49
CA GLY A 156 38.73 9.28 7.65
C GLY A 156 37.41 10.04 7.42
N ARG A 157 36.62 9.63 6.42
CA ARG A 157 35.34 10.27 6.09
C ARG A 157 34.20 9.59 6.85
N SER A 158 33.20 10.38 7.24
CA SER A 158 32.01 9.87 7.92
C SER A 158 31.23 8.88 7.05
N GLU A 159 30.63 7.89 7.71
CA GLU A 159 29.75 6.92 7.06
C GLU A 159 28.55 7.59 6.40
N THR A 160 28.22 7.13 5.20
CA THR A 160 27.05 7.61 4.45
C THR A 160 25.89 6.62 4.56
N LYS A 161 24.63 7.12 4.56
CA LYS A 161 23.45 6.24 4.47
C LYS A 161 23.20 5.84 3.02
N ALA A 162 22.80 4.58 2.81
CA ALA A 162 22.39 4.10 1.50
C ALA A 162 21.13 4.88 1.03
N LYS A 163 21.24 5.55 -0.13
CA LYS A 163 20.12 6.31 -0.70
C LYS A 163 19.16 5.36 -1.42
N THR A 164 17.90 5.37 -1.02
CA THR A 164 16.80 4.65 -1.67
C THR A 164 15.57 5.55 -1.75
N ASN A 165 14.60 5.21 -2.59
CA ASN A 165 13.32 5.91 -2.58
C ASN A 165 12.54 5.59 -1.27
N PRO A 166 11.63 6.47 -0.83
CA PRO A 166 10.91 6.29 0.44
C PRO A 166 10.16 4.96 0.55
N HIS A 167 9.51 4.53 -0.54
CA HIS A 167 8.79 3.26 -0.57
C HIS A 167 9.70 2.06 -0.25
N ARG A 168 10.88 1.99 -0.90
CA ARG A 168 11.86 0.95 -0.65
C ARG A 168 12.46 1.07 0.75
N SER A 169 12.76 2.27 1.23
CA SER A 169 13.36 2.45 2.56
C SER A 169 12.43 1.95 3.66
N TRP A 170 11.12 2.22 3.58
CA TRP A 170 10.13 1.69 4.53
C TRP A 170 10.04 0.17 4.48
N GLN A 171 10.07 -0.44 3.29
CA GLN A 171 10.05 -1.91 3.18
C GLN A 171 11.33 -2.55 3.74
N GLU A 172 12.51 -2.01 3.44
CA GLU A 172 13.77 -2.52 4.00
C GLU A 172 13.79 -2.40 5.53
N LYS A 173 13.29 -1.29 6.07
CA LYS A 173 13.17 -1.09 7.52
C LYS A 173 12.24 -2.10 8.18
N SER A 174 11.09 -2.35 7.56
CA SER A 174 10.10 -3.33 8.04
C SER A 174 10.68 -4.74 8.02
N ALA A 175 11.42 -5.10 6.96
CA ALA A 175 12.10 -6.38 6.87
C ALA A 175 13.17 -6.56 7.97
N ARG A 176 13.96 -5.52 8.26
CA ARG A 176 14.95 -5.54 9.36
C ARG A 176 14.29 -5.80 10.71
N LEU A 177 13.14 -5.19 10.97
CA LEU A 177 12.36 -5.42 12.20
C LEU A 177 11.85 -6.86 12.31
N ALA A 178 11.47 -7.48 11.18
CA ALA A 178 11.14 -8.91 11.13
C ALA A 178 12.38 -9.85 11.22
N GLY A 179 13.60 -9.30 11.37
CA GLY A 179 14.84 -10.06 11.53
C GLY A 179 15.60 -10.32 10.21
N TRP A 180 15.13 -9.80 9.08
CA TRP A 180 15.80 -9.93 7.80
C TRP A 180 16.86 -8.84 7.67
N LYS A 181 18.16 -9.19 7.79
CA LYS A 181 19.26 -8.21 7.78
C LYS A 181 19.97 -8.06 6.42
N LYS A 182 20.00 -9.12 5.59
CA LYS A 182 20.74 -9.15 4.32
C LYS A 182 19.86 -8.92 3.09
N LYS A 183 18.76 -9.67 3.02
CA LYS A 183 17.78 -9.60 1.94
C LYS A 183 16.45 -9.11 2.50
N PHE A 184 15.56 -8.69 1.62
CA PHE A 184 14.16 -8.42 1.91
C PHE A 184 13.32 -8.78 0.69
N TYR A 185 12.06 -9.11 0.91
CA TYR A 185 11.11 -9.37 -0.16
C TYR A 185 10.44 -8.05 -0.55
N LEU A 186 10.76 -7.55 -1.74
CA LEU A 186 10.22 -6.30 -2.26
C LEU A 186 8.78 -6.52 -2.74
N LEU A 187 7.85 -5.93 -2.01
CA LEU A 187 6.43 -5.94 -2.34
C LEU A 187 6.14 -4.99 -3.50
N PRO A 188 5.46 -5.45 -4.56
CA PRO A 188 5.07 -4.61 -5.67
C PRO A 188 3.84 -3.77 -5.31
N HIS A 189 3.47 -2.85 -6.19
CA HIS A 189 2.22 -2.12 -6.09
C HIS A 189 1.04 -3.00 -6.57
N ALA A 190 0.51 -3.84 -5.68
CA ALA A 190 -0.58 -4.79 -5.94
C ALA A 190 -1.39 -5.07 -4.66
N PRO A 191 -2.58 -5.71 -4.76
CA PRO A 191 -3.32 -6.21 -3.60
C PRO A 191 -2.54 -7.30 -2.84
N PHE A 192 -2.63 -7.29 -1.51
CA PHE A 192 -1.87 -8.17 -0.63
C PHE A 192 -2.77 -9.08 0.21
N PRO A 193 -2.57 -10.40 0.16
CA PRO A 193 -3.17 -11.30 1.14
C PRO A 193 -2.44 -11.17 2.49
N LEU A 194 -3.19 -11.07 3.57
CA LEU A 194 -2.68 -10.84 4.92
C LEU A 194 -3.43 -11.70 5.93
N LEU A 195 -2.79 -11.93 7.08
CA LEU A 195 -3.38 -12.60 8.23
C LEU A 195 -3.60 -11.64 9.38
N LYS A 196 -4.82 -11.59 9.91
CA LYS A 196 -5.18 -10.76 11.07
C LYS A 196 -4.39 -11.18 12.31
N GLU A 197 -4.23 -12.49 12.53
CA GLU A 197 -3.46 -13.04 13.66
C GLU A 197 -2.03 -12.48 13.71
N THR A 198 -1.38 -12.24 12.57
CA THR A 198 -0.01 -11.69 12.52
C THR A 198 0.05 -10.29 13.11
N PHE A 199 -0.97 -9.46 12.90
CA PHE A 199 -1.06 -8.14 13.51
C PHE A 199 -1.31 -8.24 15.02
N GLU A 200 -2.24 -9.10 15.43
CA GLU A 200 -2.60 -9.31 16.83
C GLU A 200 -1.40 -9.80 17.63
N ASP A 201 -0.71 -10.82 17.12
CA ASP A 201 0.49 -11.37 17.74
C ASP A 201 1.59 -10.34 17.82
N TYR A 202 1.88 -9.62 16.73
CA TYR A 202 2.96 -8.64 16.75
C TYR A 202 2.67 -7.49 17.72
N ILE A 203 1.47 -6.91 17.69
CA ILE A 203 1.12 -5.77 18.55
C ILE A 203 1.04 -6.17 20.02
N ARG A 204 0.65 -7.41 20.32
CA ARG A 204 0.69 -7.95 21.69
C ARG A 204 2.10 -7.99 22.26
N HIS A 205 3.10 -8.33 21.44
CA HIS A 205 4.49 -8.43 21.87
C HIS A 205 5.25 -7.09 21.80
N GLU A 206 4.93 -6.24 20.82
CA GLU A 206 5.65 -4.99 20.53
C GLU A 206 4.72 -3.75 20.52
N PRO A 207 3.98 -3.47 21.60
CA PRO A 207 3.01 -2.36 21.62
C PRO A 207 3.67 -0.98 21.48
N GLN A 208 4.93 -0.86 21.89
CA GLN A 208 5.67 0.41 21.83
C GLN A 208 5.91 0.89 20.39
N LEU A 209 6.18 -0.05 19.46
CA LEU A 209 6.40 0.31 18.06
C LEU A 209 5.10 0.87 17.45
N PHE A 210 3.96 0.25 17.77
CA PHE A 210 2.65 0.74 17.37
C PHE A 210 2.45 2.18 17.87
N THR A 211 2.61 2.43 19.17
CA THR A 211 2.46 3.78 19.75
C THR A 211 3.37 4.79 19.07
N LYS A 212 4.65 4.45 18.86
CA LYS A 212 5.62 5.32 18.17
C LYS A 212 5.19 5.62 16.73
N ASN A 213 4.69 4.63 16.00
CA ASN A 213 4.27 4.83 14.62
C ASN A 213 3.02 5.72 14.49
N MET A 214 2.15 5.69 15.51
CA MET A 214 0.92 6.48 15.59
C MET A 214 1.14 7.96 15.96
N GLN A 215 2.33 8.35 16.44
CA GLN A 215 2.65 9.73 16.80
C GLN A 215 2.81 10.67 15.60
N TYR A 216 2.92 10.14 14.38
CA TYR A 216 3.15 10.93 13.19
C TYR A 216 1.83 11.27 12.48
N PRO A 217 1.43 12.56 12.40
CA PRO A 217 0.25 12.95 11.66
C PRO A 217 0.37 12.70 10.16
N PHE A 218 1.56 12.95 9.62
CA PHE A 218 1.90 12.77 8.21
C PHE A 218 2.99 11.70 8.05
N ARG A 219 3.21 11.24 6.81
CA ARG A 219 4.24 10.22 6.54
C ARG A 219 5.60 10.73 7.02
N HIS A 220 6.31 9.91 7.78
CA HIS A 220 7.63 10.25 8.31
C HIS A 220 8.68 9.17 7.95
N PRO A 221 9.94 9.53 7.66
CA PRO A 221 11.00 8.56 7.38
C PRO A 221 11.21 7.53 8.52
N ASP A 222 10.91 7.94 9.76
CA ASP A 222 11.02 7.07 10.93
C ASP A 222 9.79 6.20 11.21
N GLN A 223 8.74 6.28 10.40
CA GLN A 223 7.67 5.29 10.44
C GLN A 223 8.11 3.94 9.89
N VAL A 224 7.32 2.92 10.20
CA VAL A 224 7.41 1.56 9.71
C VAL A 224 6.12 1.26 8.97
N SER A 225 6.25 0.73 7.75
CA SER A 225 5.09 0.29 7.00
C SER A 225 4.64 -1.05 7.57
N CYS A 226 3.37 -1.12 7.97
CA CYS A 226 2.84 -2.29 8.65
C CYS A 226 2.77 -3.50 7.71
N ILE A 227 2.31 -3.28 6.47
CA ILE A 227 2.08 -4.37 5.50
C ILE A 227 3.36 -5.15 5.17
N PRO A 228 4.49 -4.51 4.80
CA PRO A 228 5.75 -5.23 4.61
C PRO A 228 6.24 -5.91 5.88
N LEU A 229 6.01 -5.33 7.07
CA LEU A 229 6.41 -5.97 8.32
C LEU A 229 5.67 -7.30 8.52
N MET A 230 4.33 -7.28 8.44
CA MET A 230 3.50 -8.47 8.59
C MET A 230 3.86 -9.56 7.57
N VAL A 231 4.04 -9.16 6.31
CA VAL A 231 4.46 -10.09 5.26
C VAL A 231 5.82 -10.74 5.58
N HIS A 232 6.80 -9.99 6.08
CA HIS A 232 8.11 -10.57 6.42
C HIS A 232 8.07 -11.48 7.66
N LEU A 233 7.15 -11.23 8.60
CA LEU A 233 6.87 -12.15 9.70
C LEU A 233 6.25 -13.45 9.17
N ASP A 234 5.25 -13.36 8.30
CA ASP A 234 4.62 -14.53 7.68
C ASP A 234 5.57 -15.36 6.82
N ILE A 235 6.52 -14.71 6.12
CA ILE A 235 7.61 -15.40 5.41
C ILE A 235 8.46 -16.20 6.40
N LYS A 236 8.80 -15.62 7.56
CA LYS A 236 9.64 -16.27 8.58
C LYS A 236 8.94 -17.49 9.19
N GLU A 237 7.63 -17.39 9.41
CA GLU A 237 6.77 -18.47 9.92
C GLU A 237 6.38 -19.49 8.83
N LYS A 238 6.92 -19.37 7.61
CA LYS A 238 6.64 -20.28 6.48
C LYS A 238 5.15 -20.36 6.09
N ARG A 239 4.38 -19.31 6.37
CA ARG A 239 2.94 -19.18 6.03
C ARG A 239 2.69 -18.74 4.58
N VAL A 240 3.71 -18.78 3.73
CA VAL A 240 3.68 -18.14 2.40
C VAL A 240 4.03 -19.12 1.28
N ILE A 241 3.51 -18.84 0.10
CA ILE A 241 3.93 -19.41 -1.18
C ILE A 241 4.35 -18.24 -2.07
N PHE A 242 5.56 -18.31 -2.63
CA PHE A 242 6.03 -17.30 -3.56
C PHE A 242 5.50 -17.60 -4.95
N ASN A 243 4.74 -16.66 -5.51
CA ASN A 243 4.30 -16.73 -6.89
C ASN A 243 5.18 -15.82 -7.76
N SER A 244 5.81 -16.40 -8.77
CA SER A 244 6.63 -15.68 -9.76
C SER A 244 5.80 -15.17 -10.95
N LYS A 245 4.60 -15.70 -11.14
CA LYS A 245 3.62 -15.14 -12.08
C LYS A 245 2.81 -14.14 -11.29
N ASP A 246 2.93 -12.86 -11.61
CA ASP A 246 1.88 -11.82 -11.47
C ASP A 246 2.54 -10.46 -11.70
N HIS A 247 2.54 -10.06 -12.96
CA HIS A 247 3.18 -8.82 -13.34
C HIS A 247 2.24 -7.66 -13.06
N SER A 248 2.18 -7.20 -11.82
CA SER A 248 1.55 -5.91 -11.52
C SER A 248 2.27 -4.79 -12.28
N ILE A 249 1.54 -3.86 -12.88
CA ILE A 249 2.13 -2.68 -13.53
C ILE A 249 1.72 -1.42 -12.79
N MET A 250 2.70 -0.69 -12.27
CA MET A 250 2.49 0.65 -11.73
C MET A 250 2.78 1.74 -12.78
N VAL A 251 1.90 2.74 -12.86
CA VAL A 251 2.15 4.02 -13.51
C VAL A 251 1.93 5.15 -12.49
N ASN A 252 2.59 6.28 -12.69
CA ASN A 252 2.50 7.42 -11.80
C ASN A 252 2.32 8.68 -12.65
N GLY A 253 1.18 9.36 -12.50
CA GLY A 253 0.79 10.51 -13.31
C GLY A 253 1.68 11.73 -13.11
N ALA A 254 2.21 11.92 -11.89
CA ALA A 254 3.08 13.04 -11.55
C ALA A 254 4.51 12.93 -12.11
N SER A 255 5.01 11.71 -12.32
CA SER A 255 6.44 11.47 -12.62
C SER A 255 6.72 10.72 -13.94
N HIS A 256 5.72 10.06 -14.52
CA HIS A 256 5.89 9.37 -15.80
C HIS A 256 5.38 10.22 -16.97
N SER A 257 6.13 10.23 -18.07
CA SER A 257 5.64 10.83 -19.32
C SER A 257 4.46 10.03 -19.90
N LEU A 258 3.60 10.71 -20.65
CA LEU A 258 2.48 10.08 -21.35
C LEU A 258 2.91 8.87 -22.20
N LYS A 259 4.05 8.97 -22.91
CA LYS A 259 4.63 7.87 -23.69
C LYS A 259 4.91 6.65 -22.82
N LYS A 260 5.51 6.86 -21.64
CA LYS A 260 5.82 5.79 -20.68
C LYS A 260 4.55 5.18 -20.09
N ILE A 261 3.54 5.99 -19.79
CA ILE A 261 2.24 5.53 -19.28
C ILE A 261 1.54 4.66 -20.34
N LYS A 262 1.38 5.17 -21.57
CA LYS A 262 0.81 4.42 -22.71
C LYS A 262 1.51 3.08 -22.91
N ALA A 263 2.85 3.07 -22.98
CA ALA A 263 3.61 1.83 -23.19
C ALA A 263 3.37 0.80 -22.07
N ARG A 264 3.30 1.25 -20.81
CA ARG A 264 3.09 0.36 -19.65
C ARG A 264 1.65 -0.16 -19.58
N LEU A 265 0.67 0.70 -19.86
CA LEU A 265 -0.75 0.30 -19.83
C LEU A 265 -1.12 -0.61 -21.01
N ASN A 266 -0.57 -0.35 -22.21
CA ASN A 266 -0.72 -1.29 -23.34
C ASN A 266 -0.12 -2.66 -23.00
N LYS A 267 1.08 -2.68 -22.40
CA LYS A 267 1.68 -3.93 -21.92
C LYS A 267 0.79 -4.67 -20.90
N ALA A 268 0.03 -3.95 -20.07
CA ALA A 268 -0.91 -4.57 -19.13
C ALA A 268 -2.05 -5.29 -19.84
N ILE A 269 -2.50 -4.78 -20.99
CA ILE A 269 -3.52 -5.40 -21.83
C ILE A 269 -2.94 -6.57 -22.63
N ASP A 270 -1.80 -6.37 -23.29
CA ASP A 270 -1.20 -7.37 -24.19
C ASP A 270 -0.68 -8.60 -23.43
N ASN A 271 -0.28 -8.44 -22.17
CA ASN A 271 0.24 -9.54 -21.35
C ASN A 271 -0.84 -10.11 -20.42
N HIS A 272 -1.36 -11.29 -20.77
CA HIS A 272 -2.36 -12.01 -19.97
C HIS A 272 -1.91 -12.40 -18.55
N LYS A 273 -0.61 -12.27 -18.23
CA LYS A 273 -0.06 -12.50 -16.88
C LYS A 273 -0.10 -11.26 -15.97
N VAL A 274 -0.66 -10.13 -16.43
CA VAL A 274 -0.76 -8.88 -15.67
C VAL A 274 -2.16 -8.79 -15.06
N PHE A 275 -2.35 -9.14 -13.80
CA PHE A 275 -3.68 -9.08 -13.18
C PHE A 275 -4.01 -7.73 -12.55
N PHE A 276 -2.97 -6.95 -12.22
CA PHE A 276 -3.10 -5.74 -11.42
C PHE A 276 -2.42 -4.55 -12.07
N VAL A 277 -3.08 -3.40 -12.02
CA VAL A 277 -2.51 -2.12 -12.39
C VAL A 277 -2.62 -1.17 -11.21
N CYS A 278 -1.56 -0.42 -10.94
CA CYS A 278 -1.57 0.67 -9.98
C CYS A 278 -1.42 2.00 -10.74
N MET A 279 -2.32 2.95 -10.50
CA MET A 279 -2.25 4.28 -11.10
C MET A 279 -2.18 5.35 -10.03
N GLN A 280 -0.96 5.79 -9.73
CA GLN A 280 -0.73 6.77 -8.68
C GLN A 280 -0.82 8.19 -9.23
N SER A 281 -1.28 9.13 -8.39
CA SER A 281 -1.20 10.57 -8.67
C SER A 281 -1.85 10.96 -10.00
N ILE A 282 -3.04 10.42 -10.28
CA ILE A 282 -3.82 10.75 -11.49
C ILE A 282 -4.16 12.24 -11.50
N ASP A 283 -4.51 12.78 -10.34
CA ASP A 283 -4.86 14.18 -10.10
C ASP A 283 -3.71 15.16 -10.39
N GLN A 284 -2.45 14.71 -10.25
CA GLN A 284 -1.25 15.50 -10.55
C GLN A 284 -0.76 15.32 -11.99
N ALA A 285 -1.41 14.48 -12.79
CA ALA A 285 -1.02 14.26 -14.17
C ALA A 285 -1.36 15.50 -15.03
N PRO A 286 -0.55 15.84 -16.04
CA PRO A 286 -0.95 16.84 -17.04
C PRO A 286 -2.31 16.47 -17.66
N PRO A 287 -3.18 17.43 -18.06
CA PRO A 287 -4.56 17.15 -18.45
C PRO A 287 -4.73 16.03 -19.50
N ALA A 288 -3.89 16.02 -20.55
CA ALA A 288 -3.93 14.97 -21.57
C ALA A 288 -3.53 13.57 -21.04
N THR A 289 -2.66 13.53 -20.03
CA THR A 289 -2.26 12.29 -19.36
C THR A 289 -3.35 11.83 -18.39
N GLN A 290 -3.92 12.74 -17.62
CA GLN A 290 -5.04 12.46 -16.71
C GLN A 290 -6.22 11.87 -17.49
N GLN A 291 -6.65 12.54 -18.58
CA GLN A 291 -7.73 12.07 -19.42
C GLN A 291 -7.46 10.66 -19.97
N TYR A 292 -6.25 10.43 -20.51
CA TYR A 292 -5.89 9.12 -21.03
C TYR A 292 -5.94 8.01 -19.95
N MET A 293 -5.49 8.30 -18.73
CA MET A 293 -5.53 7.33 -17.63
C MET A 293 -6.97 7.00 -17.23
N LEU A 294 -7.85 8.01 -17.14
CA LEU A 294 -9.26 7.83 -16.82
C LEU A 294 -10.00 7.08 -17.93
N ASP A 295 -9.76 7.42 -19.20
CA ASP A 295 -10.34 6.71 -20.35
C ASP A 295 -9.91 5.24 -20.36
N TRP A 296 -8.65 4.97 -20.02
CA TRP A 296 -8.14 3.61 -19.91
C TRP A 296 -8.87 2.83 -18.81
N LEU A 297 -9.06 3.43 -17.62
CA LEU A 297 -9.79 2.81 -16.52
C LEU A 297 -11.25 2.54 -16.92
N GLN A 298 -11.93 3.52 -17.49
CA GLN A 298 -13.32 3.38 -17.94
C GLN A 298 -13.53 2.25 -18.96
N LYS A 299 -12.51 1.98 -19.79
CA LYS A 299 -12.56 0.94 -20.82
C LYS A 299 -12.22 -0.45 -20.29
N HIS A 300 -11.36 -0.56 -19.28
CA HIS A 300 -10.73 -1.83 -18.90
C HIS A 300 -11.08 -2.31 -17.50
N VAL A 301 -11.86 -1.54 -16.74
CA VAL A 301 -12.26 -1.80 -15.35
C VAL A 301 -13.76 -1.61 -15.17
#